data_AF-A0A662S2E7-F1
#
_entry.id   AF-A0A662S2E7-F1
#
_cell.length_a   1.000
_cell.length_b   1.000
_cell.length_c   1.000
_cell.angle_alpha   90.00
_cell.angle_beta   90.00
_cell.angle_gamma   90.00
#
_symmetry.space_group_name_H-M   'P 1'
#
loop_
_entity.id
_entity.type
_entity.pdbx_description
1 polymer ?
#
loop_
_entity_poly.entity_id
_entity_poly.type
_entity_poly.pdbx_seq_one_letter_code
_entity_poly.pdbx_strand_id
1 'polypeptide(L)'
;MVNWIWFVEKQIDKWLSLGEEPNEEEVWKVGWALGSPSKKKDYVLSRYNDVFNRYLQKQCWEGLEHKVCIYSWNPRSYKRYFPVALNANGTILLFKEPDKIELLSYPITRAQDLGVRGVTLPKDKEIVEASWRVDGWQINFYYDTILKRWIASTKYVLHNMRWEKRRLEVADYGEIINPYVETAMKVAETTGLLDKFKGYEGWTFTFVLLGPEPAITKPLPPDPDHYEDYELYIVGARKPDGKLIGISEVGKMLDYKHAPIVEVDGKSIGELLDLA
;
A
#
# COMPACT_ATOMS: atom_id res chain seq x y z
N MET A 1 -14.88 -3.75 -2.59
CA MET A 1 -14.42 -2.88 -1.48
C MET A 1 -13.70 -1.69 -2.09
N VAL A 2 -13.99 -0.46 -1.68
CA VAL A 2 -13.44 0.76 -2.34
C VAL A 2 -12.07 1.11 -1.76
N ASN A 3 -11.09 1.51 -2.60
CA ASN A 3 -9.90 2.21 -2.14
C ASN A 3 -10.27 3.68 -1.89
N TRP A 4 -10.21 4.13 -0.64
CA TRP A 4 -10.70 5.45 -0.23
C TRP A 4 -9.81 6.60 -0.70
N ILE A 5 -8.53 6.35 -0.97
CA ILE A 5 -7.65 7.37 -1.56
C ILE A 5 -8.06 7.61 -3.01
N TRP A 6 -8.20 6.54 -3.80
CA TRP A 6 -8.68 6.62 -5.18
C TRP A 6 -10.07 7.29 -5.25
N PHE A 7 -11.00 6.87 -4.40
CA PHE A 7 -12.34 7.46 -4.35
C PHE A 7 -12.29 8.97 -4.07
N VAL A 8 -11.55 9.39 -3.04
CA VAL A 8 -11.47 10.81 -2.68
C VAL A 8 -10.76 11.62 -3.76
N GLU A 9 -9.58 11.20 -4.24
CA GLU A 9 -8.86 11.92 -5.31
C GLU A 9 -9.74 12.07 -6.56
N LYS A 10 -10.51 11.04 -6.93
CA LYS A 10 -11.45 11.13 -8.05
C LYS A 10 -12.58 12.13 -7.84
N GLN A 11 -13.20 12.16 -6.66
CA GLN A 11 -14.25 13.15 -6.38
C GLN A 11 -13.68 14.57 -6.35
N ILE A 12 -12.53 14.77 -5.70
CA ILE A 12 -11.90 16.08 -5.60
C ILE A 12 -11.49 16.60 -6.99
N ASP A 13 -10.94 15.74 -7.85
CA ASP A 13 -10.57 16.11 -9.20
C ASP A 13 -11.79 16.51 -10.05
N LYS A 14 -12.91 15.79 -9.95
CA LYS A 14 -14.18 16.19 -10.57
C LYS A 14 -14.65 17.57 -10.12
N TRP A 15 -14.61 17.84 -8.82
CA TRP A 15 -15.10 19.11 -8.26
C TRP A 15 -14.25 20.31 -8.68
N LEU A 16 -12.93 20.12 -8.74
CA LEU A 16 -11.97 21.21 -8.92
C LEU A 16 -11.54 21.37 -10.37
N SER A 17 -11.26 20.29 -11.08
CA SER A 17 -10.74 20.31 -12.45
C SER A 17 -11.87 20.41 -13.48
N LEU A 18 -13.01 19.76 -13.23
CA LEU A 18 -14.17 19.79 -14.13
C LEU A 18 -15.26 20.78 -13.70
N GLY A 19 -15.19 21.30 -12.48
CA GLY A 19 -16.23 22.19 -11.93
C GLY A 19 -17.56 21.48 -11.68
N GLU A 20 -17.57 20.14 -11.52
CA GLU A 20 -18.77 19.38 -11.22
C GLU A 20 -19.26 19.71 -9.81
N GLU A 21 -20.53 20.10 -9.67
CA GLU A 21 -21.10 20.45 -8.37
C GLU A 21 -21.63 19.19 -7.67
N PRO A 22 -21.06 18.79 -6.51
CA PRO A 22 -21.48 17.58 -5.82
C PRO A 22 -22.82 17.74 -5.12
N ASN A 23 -23.55 16.64 -5.00
CA ASN A 23 -24.70 16.55 -4.11
C ASN A 23 -24.27 16.33 -2.64
N GLU A 24 -25.20 16.54 -1.69
CA GLU A 24 -24.91 16.41 -0.26
C GLU A 24 -24.41 15.03 0.17
N GLU A 25 -24.89 13.95 -0.47
CA GLU A 25 -24.50 12.58 -0.13
C GLU A 25 -23.05 12.32 -0.51
N GLU A 26 -22.64 12.81 -1.68
CA GLU A 26 -21.27 12.73 -2.16
C GLU A 26 -20.31 13.49 -1.25
N VAL A 27 -20.66 14.74 -0.89
CA VAL A 27 -19.89 15.56 0.06
C VAL A 27 -19.77 14.84 1.40
N TRP A 28 -20.87 14.30 1.92
CA TRP A 28 -20.87 13.55 3.18
C TRP A 28 -19.96 12.33 3.13
N LYS A 29 -20.00 11.57 2.03
CA LYS A 29 -19.21 10.35 1.85
C LYS A 29 -17.71 10.66 1.76
N VAL A 30 -17.32 11.72 1.03
CA VAL A 30 -15.93 12.21 1.01
C VAL A 30 -15.50 12.68 2.40
N GLY A 31 -16.33 13.46 3.09
CA GLY A 31 -16.06 13.91 4.46
C GLY A 31 -15.87 12.74 5.43
N TRP A 32 -16.72 11.71 5.34
CA TRP A 32 -16.60 10.49 6.15
C TRP A 32 -15.30 9.74 5.85
N ALA A 33 -14.92 9.62 4.58
CA ALA A 33 -13.67 8.97 4.18
C ALA A 33 -12.42 9.71 4.73
N LEU A 34 -12.51 11.04 4.89
CA LEU A 34 -11.48 11.90 5.49
C LEU A 34 -11.52 11.96 7.04
N GLY A 35 -12.46 11.22 7.66
CA GLY A 35 -12.65 11.17 9.11
C GLY A 35 -13.31 12.41 9.70
N SER A 36 -14.05 13.18 8.90
CA SER A 36 -14.83 14.35 9.33
C SER A 36 -16.12 14.48 8.48
N PRO A 37 -17.14 13.63 8.74
CA PRO A 37 -18.39 13.64 7.98
C PRO A 37 -19.04 15.03 8.03
N SER A 38 -19.35 15.58 6.86
CA SER A 38 -19.97 16.90 6.72
C SER A 38 -20.66 16.99 5.37
N LYS A 39 -21.77 17.73 5.29
CA LYS A 39 -22.46 18.03 4.02
C LYS A 39 -21.98 19.33 3.36
N LYS A 40 -21.05 20.06 3.99
CA LYS A 40 -20.56 21.36 3.48
C LYS A 40 -19.31 21.16 2.62
N LYS A 41 -19.40 21.42 1.31
CA LYS A 41 -18.31 21.26 0.33
C LYS A 41 -17.01 21.95 0.77
N ASP A 42 -17.07 23.22 1.14
CA ASP A 42 -15.88 24.00 1.53
C ASP A 42 -15.17 23.43 2.76
N TYR A 43 -15.94 22.92 3.74
CA TYR A 43 -15.37 22.26 4.91
C TYR A 43 -14.65 20.97 4.51
N VAL A 44 -15.24 20.17 3.61
CA VAL A 44 -14.64 18.93 3.11
C VAL A 44 -13.38 19.21 2.28
N LEU A 45 -13.39 20.24 1.43
CA LEU A 45 -12.20 20.68 0.68
C LEU A 45 -11.06 21.13 1.60
N SER A 46 -11.37 21.90 2.63
CA SER A 46 -10.40 22.28 3.66
C SER A 46 -9.83 21.04 4.38
N ARG A 47 -10.71 20.10 4.76
CA ARG A 47 -10.30 18.85 5.40
C ARG A 47 -9.44 17.97 4.50
N TYR A 48 -9.74 17.92 3.20
CA TYR A 48 -8.93 17.22 2.21
C TYR A 48 -7.48 17.74 2.22
N ASN A 49 -7.30 19.06 2.14
CA ASN A 49 -5.98 19.68 2.21
C ASN A 49 -5.27 19.35 3.52
N ASP A 50 -5.96 19.39 4.66
CA ASP A 50 -5.38 19.01 5.95
C ASP A 50 -4.91 17.55 5.98
N VAL A 51 -5.74 16.63 5.46
CA VAL A 51 -5.42 15.19 5.44
C VAL A 51 -4.22 14.91 4.56
N PHE A 52 -4.23 15.41 3.32
CA PHE A 52 -3.21 15.08 2.32
C PHE A 52 -1.88 15.81 2.56
N ASN A 53 -1.88 16.92 3.32
CA ASN A 53 -0.65 17.63 3.70
C ASN A 53 -0.08 17.19 5.06
N ARG A 54 -0.93 16.84 6.03
CA ARG A 54 -0.47 16.55 7.41
C ARG A 54 -0.43 15.05 7.71
N TYR A 55 -1.49 14.32 7.36
CA TYR A 55 -1.65 12.92 7.77
C TYR A 55 -1.06 11.94 6.76
N LEU A 56 -1.02 12.31 5.49
CA LEU A 56 -0.44 11.51 4.43
C LEU A 56 0.88 12.12 3.95
N GLN A 57 1.68 11.28 3.32
CA GLN A 57 2.75 11.64 2.43
C GLN A 57 2.32 11.23 1.02
N LYS A 58 2.23 12.21 0.12
CA LYS A 58 1.97 12.03 -1.30
C LYS A 58 3.29 12.32 -2.02
N GLN A 59 3.87 11.32 -2.65
CA GLN A 59 5.06 11.48 -3.49
C GLN A 59 4.67 11.21 -4.92
N CYS A 60 4.98 12.13 -5.83
CA CYS A 60 4.57 12.04 -7.21
C CYS A 60 5.76 12.15 -8.15
N TRP A 61 5.71 11.36 -9.22
CA TRP A 61 6.46 11.64 -10.43
C TRP A 61 5.52 12.35 -11.40
N GLU A 62 5.97 13.43 -12.01
CA GLU A 62 5.22 14.23 -12.97
C GLU A 62 5.98 14.23 -14.30
N GLY A 63 5.44 13.55 -15.30
CA GLY A 63 5.89 13.61 -16.68
C GLY A 63 5.10 14.63 -17.49
N LEU A 64 5.35 14.67 -18.80
CA LEU A 64 4.65 15.57 -19.72
C LEU A 64 3.15 15.26 -19.83
N GLU A 65 2.78 13.98 -19.85
CA GLU A 65 1.40 13.54 -20.09
C GLU A 65 0.75 12.85 -18.88
N HIS A 66 1.56 12.41 -17.92
CA HIS A 66 1.09 11.54 -16.84
C HIS A 66 1.68 11.97 -15.50
N LYS A 67 0.88 11.81 -14.46
CA LYS A 67 1.32 11.96 -13.07
C LYS A 67 1.05 10.67 -12.32
N VAL A 68 2.07 10.14 -11.66
CA VAL A 68 1.95 8.92 -10.84
C VAL A 68 2.26 9.28 -9.42
N CYS A 69 1.33 9.03 -8.50
CA CYS A 69 1.49 9.36 -7.09
C CYS A 69 1.35 8.12 -6.22
N ILE A 70 2.28 7.96 -5.29
CA ILE A 70 2.18 6.99 -4.19
C ILE A 70 1.77 7.69 -2.90
N TYR A 71 0.92 7.01 -2.14
CA TYR A 71 0.32 7.51 -0.91
C TYR A 71 0.69 6.63 0.27
N SER A 72 1.33 7.24 1.26
CA SER A 72 1.72 6.59 2.50
C SER A 72 1.29 7.40 3.70
N TRP A 73 1.11 6.75 4.84
CA TRP A 73 0.88 7.42 6.11
C TRP A 73 2.11 8.27 6.48
N ASN A 74 1.90 9.53 6.88
CA ASN A 74 3.00 10.37 7.36
C ASN A 74 3.51 9.88 8.74
N PRO A 75 4.74 9.34 8.84
CA PRO A 75 5.25 8.78 10.08
C PRO A 75 5.38 9.82 11.21
N ARG A 76 5.41 11.13 10.87
CA ARG A 76 5.48 12.23 11.84
C ARG A 76 4.11 12.67 12.37
N SER A 77 3.02 12.23 11.75
CA SER A 77 1.67 12.59 12.18
C SER A 77 1.18 11.70 13.31
N TYR A 78 0.36 12.26 14.21
CA TYR A 78 -0.38 11.46 15.19
C TYR A 78 -1.26 10.42 14.48
N LYS A 79 -1.15 9.14 14.86
CA LYS A 79 -1.97 8.08 14.28
C LYS A 79 -3.45 8.28 14.66
N ARG A 80 -4.24 8.71 13.68
CA ARG A 80 -5.71 8.78 13.72
C ARG A 80 -6.28 7.88 12.62
N TYR A 81 -7.18 6.99 12.96
CA TYR A 81 -7.71 6.03 12.00
C TYR A 81 -8.97 6.58 11.34
N PHE A 82 -8.94 6.65 10.00
CA PHE A 82 -10.06 6.97 9.14
C PHE A 82 -9.81 6.33 7.76
N PRO A 83 -10.84 6.14 6.92
CA PRO A 83 -10.77 5.26 5.75
C PRO A 83 -9.61 5.56 4.78
N VAL A 84 -9.43 6.83 4.38
CA VAL A 84 -8.31 7.28 3.53
C VAL A 84 -6.95 6.92 4.15
N ALA A 85 -6.82 7.12 5.45
CA ALA A 85 -5.59 6.88 6.20
C ALA A 85 -5.21 5.40 6.27
N LEU A 86 -6.20 4.51 6.31
CA LEU A 86 -5.98 3.05 6.34
C LEU A 86 -5.49 2.52 4.98
N ASN A 87 -5.90 3.15 3.87
CA ASN A 87 -5.42 2.82 2.54
C ASN A 87 -4.09 3.49 2.17
N ALA A 88 -3.57 4.41 3.00
CA ALA A 88 -2.28 5.06 2.80
C ALA A 88 -1.10 4.17 3.20
N ASN A 89 -0.98 3.02 2.54
CA ASN A 89 0.04 2.01 2.80
C ASN A 89 0.81 1.62 1.52
N GLY A 90 1.06 2.60 0.65
CA GLY A 90 1.64 2.41 -0.67
C GLY A 90 0.61 2.29 -1.78
N THR A 91 -0.58 2.88 -1.61
CA THR A 91 -1.55 3.01 -2.71
C THR A 91 -0.91 3.85 -3.82
N ILE A 92 -1.04 3.44 -5.08
CA ILE A 92 -0.50 4.17 -6.23
C ILE A 92 -1.63 4.50 -7.19
N LEU A 93 -1.72 5.79 -7.55
CA LEU A 93 -2.66 6.31 -8.53
C LEU A 93 -1.92 6.86 -9.75
N LEU A 94 -2.47 6.59 -10.93
CA LEU A 94 -2.06 7.18 -12.20
C LEU A 94 -3.13 8.17 -12.65
N PHE A 95 -2.73 9.43 -12.77
CA PHE A 95 -3.53 10.53 -13.30
C PHE A 95 -3.17 10.69 -14.78
N LYS A 96 -4.11 10.35 -15.68
CA LYS A 96 -3.93 10.47 -17.14
C LYS A 96 -4.42 11.82 -17.65
N GLU A 97 -5.60 12.23 -17.21
CA GLU A 97 -6.25 13.50 -17.51
C GLU A 97 -7.37 13.71 -16.47
N PRO A 98 -8.03 14.89 -16.40
CA PRO A 98 -9.13 15.13 -15.47
C PRO A 98 -10.21 14.02 -15.53
N ASP A 99 -10.63 13.55 -14.36
CA ASP A 99 -11.53 12.41 -14.08
C ASP A 99 -11.05 11.01 -14.56
N LYS A 100 -9.85 10.92 -15.17
CA LYS A 100 -9.21 9.64 -15.55
C LYS A 100 -8.06 9.29 -14.62
N ILE A 101 -8.45 8.85 -13.43
CA ILE A 101 -7.53 8.37 -12.39
C ILE A 101 -7.63 6.85 -12.28
N GLU A 102 -6.52 6.15 -12.52
CA GLU A 102 -6.39 4.70 -12.39
C GLU A 102 -5.75 4.32 -11.05
N LEU A 103 -6.26 3.26 -10.44
CA LEU A 103 -5.66 2.64 -9.25
C LEU A 103 -4.67 1.57 -9.72
N LEU A 104 -3.38 1.86 -9.68
CA LEU A 104 -2.32 0.92 -10.09
C LEU A 104 -1.97 -0.07 -8.98
N SER A 105 -1.88 0.43 -7.73
CA SER A 105 -1.52 -0.39 -6.58
C SER A 105 -2.50 -0.17 -5.44
N TYR A 106 -3.08 -1.27 -4.93
CA TYR A 106 -3.93 -1.32 -3.75
C TYR A 106 -3.40 -2.35 -2.74
N PRO A 107 -2.35 -2.01 -1.97
CA PRO A 107 -1.75 -2.94 -1.01
C PRO A 107 -2.70 -3.30 0.14
N ILE A 108 -2.27 -4.25 0.96
CA ILE A 108 -2.94 -4.52 2.23
C ILE A 108 -3.01 -3.24 3.08
N THR A 109 -4.15 -3.03 3.72
CA THR A 109 -4.35 -1.93 4.66
C THR A 109 -3.39 -2.08 5.83
N ARG A 110 -3.02 -0.95 6.42
CA ARG A 110 -2.16 -0.94 7.61
C ARG A 110 -2.73 -1.82 8.72
N ALA A 111 -1.96 -2.81 9.17
CA ALA A 111 -2.26 -3.58 10.37
C ALA A 111 -2.14 -2.71 11.63
N GLN A 112 -2.93 -3.05 12.64
CA GLN A 112 -3.01 -2.33 13.90
C GLN A 112 -2.72 -3.28 15.05
N ASP A 113 -1.91 -2.80 16.00
CA ASP A 113 -1.60 -3.57 17.20
C ASP A 113 -2.84 -3.63 18.10
N LEU A 114 -3.22 -4.84 18.54
CA LEU A 114 -4.34 -5.04 19.44
C LEU A 114 -4.11 -4.32 20.78
N GLY A 115 -5.14 -3.66 21.32
CA GLY A 115 -5.06 -2.91 22.58
C GLY A 115 -4.39 -1.54 22.46
N VAL A 116 -3.77 -1.21 21.32
CA VAL A 116 -3.15 0.10 21.10
C VAL A 116 -4.18 1.07 20.53
N ARG A 117 -4.36 2.23 21.17
CA ARG A 117 -5.25 3.33 20.70
C ARG A 117 -6.71 2.88 20.47
N GLY A 118 -7.22 2.02 21.34
CA GLY A 118 -8.61 1.56 21.30
C GLY A 118 -8.91 0.53 20.19
N VAL A 119 -7.88 -0.04 19.58
CA VAL A 119 -8.03 -1.14 18.62
C VAL A 119 -8.46 -2.39 19.38
N THR A 120 -9.64 -2.89 19.03
CA THR A 120 -10.23 -4.10 19.58
C THR A 120 -10.64 -5.03 18.45
N LEU A 121 -10.67 -6.33 18.74
CA LEU A 121 -11.26 -7.29 17.82
C LEU A 121 -12.79 -7.25 17.94
N PRO A 122 -13.52 -7.39 16.81
CA PRO A 122 -14.96 -7.54 16.86
C PRO A 122 -15.32 -8.78 17.68
N LYS A 123 -16.28 -8.64 18.60
CA LYS A 123 -16.68 -9.73 19.52
C LYS A 123 -17.32 -10.93 18.80
N ASP A 124 -17.79 -10.72 17.58
CA ASP A 124 -18.56 -11.63 16.74
C ASP A 124 -17.75 -12.19 15.56
N LYS A 125 -16.44 -11.94 15.50
CA LYS A 125 -15.59 -12.37 14.40
C LYS A 125 -14.54 -13.36 14.87
N GLU A 126 -14.53 -14.51 14.22
CA GLU A 126 -13.49 -15.52 14.38
C GLU A 126 -12.20 -15.07 13.68
N ILE A 127 -11.07 -15.51 14.21
CA ILE A 127 -9.76 -15.32 13.59
C ILE A 127 -9.68 -16.27 12.41
N VAL A 128 -9.61 -15.70 11.20
CA VAL A 128 -9.58 -16.48 9.96
C VAL A 128 -8.16 -16.99 9.64
N GLU A 129 -7.13 -16.22 10.00
CA GLU A 129 -5.74 -16.54 9.71
C GLU A 129 -4.82 -15.81 10.68
N ALA A 130 -3.77 -16.49 11.14
CA ALA A 130 -2.67 -15.89 11.91
C ALA A 130 -1.34 -16.34 11.31
N SER A 131 -0.33 -15.48 11.39
CA SER A 131 1.02 -15.78 10.89
C SER A 131 2.08 -15.14 11.76
N TRP A 132 3.27 -15.72 11.72
CA TRP A 132 4.47 -15.08 12.25
C TRP A 132 4.81 -13.84 11.42
N ARG A 133 5.04 -12.71 12.10
CA ARG A 133 5.47 -11.49 11.44
C ARG A 133 6.93 -11.65 10.97
N VAL A 134 7.13 -11.57 9.66
CA VAL A 134 8.46 -11.44 9.07
C VAL A 134 8.95 -9.99 9.24
N ASP A 135 10.09 -9.78 9.89
CA ASP A 135 10.62 -8.43 10.17
C ASP A 135 11.51 -7.90 9.04
N GLY A 136 10.87 -7.57 7.92
CA GLY A 136 11.51 -6.99 6.74
C GLY A 136 10.80 -5.73 6.23
N TRP A 137 11.09 -5.36 4.99
CA TRP A 137 10.49 -4.20 4.34
C TRP A 137 9.30 -4.59 3.47
N GLN A 138 8.18 -3.88 3.61
CA GLN A 138 7.02 -4.10 2.74
C GLN A 138 7.32 -3.66 1.30
N ILE A 139 7.14 -4.59 0.37
CA ILE A 139 7.24 -4.41 -1.08
C ILE A 139 5.89 -4.72 -1.70
N ASN A 140 5.43 -3.88 -2.63
CA ASN A 140 4.17 -4.06 -3.35
C ASN A 140 4.47 -4.27 -4.82
N PHE A 141 4.11 -5.43 -5.37
CA PHE A 141 4.15 -5.68 -6.81
C PHE A 141 2.80 -5.36 -7.44
N TYR A 142 2.84 -4.61 -8.54
CA TYR A 142 1.67 -4.21 -9.30
C TYR A 142 2.03 -4.12 -10.79
N TYR A 143 1.02 -4.25 -11.65
CA TYR A 143 1.22 -4.09 -13.09
C TYR A 143 1.14 -2.61 -13.46
N ASP A 144 2.23 -2.06 -13.95
CA ASP A 144 2.30 -0.67 -14.38
C ASP A 144 1.83 -0.51 -15.83
N THR A 145 0.80 0.30 -16.05
CA THR A 145 0.18 0.45 -17.38
C THR A 145 0.95 1.38 -18.31
N ILE A 146 1.87 2.22 -17.80
CA ILE A 146 2.77 3.05 -18.60
C ILE A 146 3.95 2.19 -19.09
N LEU A 147 4.61 1.48 -18.17
CA LEU A 147 5.77 0.63 -18.45
C LEU A 147 5.40 -0.72 -19.07
N LYS A 148 4.12 -1.11 -18.97
CA LYS A 148 3.57 -2.39 -19.46
C LYS A 148 4.32 -3.61 -18.91
N ARG A 149 4.64 -3.56 -17.62
CA ARG A 149 5.32 -4.65 -16.90
C ARG A 149 4.96 -4.64 -15.42
N TRP A 150 5.17 -5.77 -14.77
CA TRP A 150 5.18 -5.84 -13.31
C TRP A 150 6.36 -5.04 -12.77
N ILE A 151 6.09 -4.22 -11.77
CA ILE A 151 7.10 -3.46 -11.05
C ILE A 151 6.79 -3.46 -9.57
N ALA A 152 7.81 -3.22 -8.76
CA ALA A 152 7.67 -3.11 -7.32
C ALA A 152 7.69 -1.64 -6.86
N SER A 153 7.05 -1.38 -5.73
CA SER A 153 7.26 -0.18 -4.93
C SER A 153 7.53 -0.58 -3.49
N THR A 154 8.14 0.32 -2.73
CA THR A 154 8.03 0.26 -1.27
C THR A 154 6.65 0.74 -0.84
N LYS A 155 6.39 0.79 0.47
CA LYS A 155 5.18 1.46 0.98
C LYS A 155 5.21 2.99 0.89
N TYR A 156 6.38 3.62 0.66
CA TYR A 156 6.57 5.07 0.81
C TYR A 156 6.87 5.80 -0.49
N VAL A 157 7.60 5.16 -1.40
CA VAL A 157 8.12 5.76 -2.62
C VAL A 157 8.06 4.76 -3.78
N LEU A 158 7.96 5.28 -5.00
CA LEU A 158 7.98 4.52 -6.26
C LEU A 158 9.37 3.92 -6.53
N HIS A 159 9.47 3.11 -7.58
CA HIS A 159 10.72 2.48 -8.05
C HIS A 159 11.78 3.49 -8.50
N ASN A 160 11.37 4.59 -9.13
CA ASN A 160 12.24 5.66 -9.61
C ASN A 160 12.53 6.72 -8.54
N MET A 161 12.33 6.40 -7.26
CA MET A 161 12.46 7.35 -6.16
C MET A 161 13.22 6.76 -4.97
N ARG A 162 14.13 7.53 -4.38
CA ARG A 162 14.83 7.14 -3.14
C ARG A 162 15.09 8.33 -2.22
N TRP A 163 15.16 8.07 -0.92
CA TRP A 163 15.55 9.09 0.04
C TRP A 163 17.07 9.12 0.22
N GLU A 164 17.69 10.24 -0.12
CA GLU A 164 19.11 10.51 0.10
C GLU A 164 19.24 11.70 1.05
N LYS A 165 19.81 11.50 2.25
CA LYS A 165 20.05 12.55 3.26
C LYS A 165 18.86 13.52 3.48
N ARG A 166 17.63 12.98 3.53
CA ARG A 166 16.34 13.70 3.69
C ARG A 166 15.81 14.41 2.44
N ARG A 167 16.48 14.32 1.31
CA ARG A 167 15.97 14.74 0.00
C ARG A 167 15.39 13.52 -0.72
N LEU A 168 14.24 13.69 -1.35
CA LEU A 168 13.73 12.68 -2.29
C LEU A 168 14.43 12.89 -3.62
N GLU A 169 15.22 11.92 -4.06
CA GLU A 169 15.72 11.86 -5.42
C GLU A 169 14.68 11.17 -6.30
N VAL A 170 14.43 11.73 -7.48
CA VAL A 170 13.45 11.26 -8.44
C VAL A 170 14.15 11.17 -9.79
N ALA A 171 14.20 9.97 -10.37
CA ALA A 171 14.75 9.70 -11.69
C ALA A 171 13.63 9.58 -12.74
N ASP A 172 14.01 9.30 -13.99
CA ASP A 172 13.06 9.02 -15.06
C ASP A 172 12.17 7.82 -14.72
N TYR A 173 10.90 7.85 -15.15
CA TYR A 173 9.91 6.85 -14.74
C TYR A 173 10.27 5.41 -15.14
N GLY A 174 11.09 5.21 -16.17
CA GLY A 174 11.55 3.87 -16.57
C GLY A 174 12.64 3.30 -15.66
N GLU A 175 13.34 4.14 -14.89
CA GLU A 175 14.52 3.78 -14.12
C GLU A 175 14.15 3.27 -12.72
N ILE A 176 14.91 2.30 -12.22
CA ILE A 176 14.82 1.82 -10.84
C ILE A 176 16.06 2.32 -10.12
N ILE A 177 15.89 3.31 -9.24
CA ILE A 177 16.98 3.84 -8.39
C ILE A 177 16.80 3.46 -6.92
N ASN A 178 15.64 2.91 -6.57
CA ASN A 178 15.32 2.53 -5.20
C ASN A 178 15.95 1.17 -4.87
N PRO A 179 16.92 1.09 -3.95
CA PRO A 179 17.65 -0.15 -3.67
C PRO A 179 16.74 -1.28 -3.16
N TYR A 180 15.69 -0.95 -2.39
CA TYR A 180 14.71 -1.94 -1.93
C TYR A 180 13.92 -2.54 -3.08
N VAL A 181 13.56 -1.71 -4.06
CA VAL A 181 12.82 -2.15 -5.25
C VAL A 181 13.73 -2.92 -6.17
N GLU A 182 14.94 -2.44 -6.44
CA GLU A 182 15.90 -3.11 -7.30
C GLU A 182 16.23 -4.51 -6.77
N THR A 183 16.53 -4.62 -5.47
CA THR A 183 16.77 -5.91 -4.80
C THR A 183 15.56 -6.83 -4.94
N ALA A 184 14.35 -6.33 -4.66
CA ALA A 184 13.13 -7.14 -4.78
C ALA A 184 12.86 -7.58 -6.23
N MET A 185 13.15 -6.74 -7.23
CA MET A 185 13.02 -7.09 -8.65
C MET A 185 14.03 -8.18 -9.03
N LYS A 186 15.30 -8.06 -8.62
CA LYS A 186 16.34 -9.09 -8.86
C LYS A 186 15.98 -10.44 -8.22
N VAL A 187 15.51 -10.44 -6.96
CA VAL A 187 14.99 -11.65 -6.31
C VAL A 187 13.80 -12.22 -7.08
N ALA A 188 12.83 -11.39 -7.48
CA ALA A 188 11.64 -11.84 -8.19
C ALA A 188 11.94 -12.40 -9.59
N GLU A 189 12.90 -11.83 -10.30
CA GLU A 189 13.35 -12.30 -11.62
C GLU A 189 14.05 -13.66 -11.50
N THR A 190 14.97 -13.79 -10.56
CA THR A 190 15.79 -15.01 -10.38
C THR A 190 15.02 -16.20 -9.83
N THR A 191 13.96 -15.96 -9.04
CA THR A 191 13.08 -17.03 -8.54
C THR A 191 11.94 -17.37 -9.50
N GLY A 192 11.82 -16.67 -10.63
CA GLY A 192 10.70 -16.82 -11.57
C GLY A 192 9.37 -16.31 -11.02
N LEU A 193 9.39 -15.48 -9.97
CA LEU A 193 8.18 -14.93 -9.35
C LEU A 193 7.38 -14.06 -10.32
N LEU A 194 8.04 -13.28 -11.17
CA LEU A 194 7.34 -12.42 -12.13
C LEU A 194 6.50 -13.22 -13.15
N ASP A 195 6.93 -14.43 -13.50
CA ASP A 195 6.16 -15.30 -14.39
C ASP A 195 4.87 -15.79 -13.74
N LYS A 196 4.86 -15.97 -12.41
CA LYS A 196 3.68 -16.37 -11.63
C LYS A 196 2.62 -15.25 -11.57
N PHE A 197 2.97 -14.00 -11.90
CA PHE A 197 2.02 -12.88 -11.94
C PHE A 197 1.27 -12.74 -13.28
N LYS A 198 1.61 -13.49 -14.32
CA LYS A 198 0.94 -13.40 -15.63
C LYS A 198 -0.56 -13.70 -15.49
N GLY A 199 -1.41 -12.84 -16.05
CA GLY A 199 -2.87 -12.98 -15.97
C GLY A 199 -3.51 -12.38 -14.72
N TYR A 200 -2.72 -11.76 -13.84
CA TYR A 200 -3.18 -11.05 -12.65
C TYR A 200 -3.09 -9.52 -12.81
N GLU A 201 -3.14 -8.99 -14.03
CA GLU A 201 -3.08 -7.55 -14.27
C GLU A 201 -4.18 -6.82 -13.48
N GLY A 202 -3.80 -5.73 -12.80
CA GLY A 202 -4.66 -4.97 -11.88
C GLY A 202 -4.71 -5.50 -10.45
N TRP A 203 -4.08 -6.65 -10.15
CA TRP A 203 -3.88 -7.10 -8.78
C TRP A 203 -2.71 -6.38 -8.13
N THR A 204 -2.67 -6.40 -6.80
CA THR A 204 -1.52 -5.98 -6.01
C THR A 204 -1.09 -7.10 -5.09
N PHE A 205 0.15 -7.56 -5.23
CA PHE A 205 0.74 -8.55 -4.33
C PHE A 205 1.62 -7.84 -3.31
N THR A 206 1.38 -8.09 -2.02
CA THR A 206 2.18 -7.52 -0.94
C THR A 206 3.16 -8.57 -0.42
N PHE A 207 4.44 -8.22 -0.40
CA PHE A 207 5.53 -9.02 0.11
C PHE A 207 6.25 -8.30 1.25
N VAL A 208 7.02 -9.08 1.99
CA VAL A 208 8.08 -8.60 2.87
C VAL A 208 9.41 -9.04 2.28
N LEU A 209 10.30 -8.08 2.02
CA LEU A 209 11.70 -8.33 1.72
C LEU A 209 12.44 -8.52 3.04
N LEU A 210 12.79 -9.76 3.35
CA LEU A 210 13.62 -10.12 4.49
C LEU A 210 15.08 -10.03 4.07
N GLY A 211 15.90 -9.35 4.87
CA GLY A 211 17.35 -9.30 4.68
C GLY A 211 18.10 -9.96 5.84
N PRO A 212 19.44 -9.88 5.85
CA PRO A 212 20.28 -10.48 6.88
C PRO A 212 20.09 -9.84 8.25
N GLU A 213 19.75 -8.54 8.28
CA GLU A 213 19.43 -7.81 9.50
C GLU A 213 17.94 -7.48 9.60
N PRO A 214 17.31 -7.62 10.79
CA PRO A 214 15.90 -7.28 10.97
C PRO A 214 15.60 -5.81 10.67
N ALA A 215 14.50 -5.53 9.98
CA ALA A 215 14.15 -4.14 9.62
C ALA A 215 13.96 -3.22 10.84
N ILE A 216 13.62 -3.76 12.02
CA ILE A 216 13.48 -2.97 13.25
C ILE A 216 14.80 -2.33 13.70
N THR A 217 15.95 -2.93 13.39
CA THR A 217 17.28 -2.37 13.73
C THR A 217 17.66 -1.19 12.83
N LYS A 218 16.89 -0.96 11.75
CA LYS A 218 17.13 0.06 10.72
C LYS A 218 18.52 -0.10 10.09
N PRO A 219 18.81 -1.26 9.48
CA PRO A 219 20.07 -1.43 8.77
C PRO A 219 20.11 -0.50 7.55
N LEU A 220 21.28 -0.43 6.92
CA LEU A 220 21.45 0.30 5.67
C LEU A 220 20.47 -0.22 4.60
N PRO A 221 20.12 0.61 3.61
CA PRO A 221 19.38 0.12 2.45
C PRO A 221 20.08 -1.10 1.83
N PRO A 222 19.31 -2.06 1.27
CA PRO A 222 19.86 -3.23 0.60
C PRO A 222 20.90 -2.87 -0.45
N ASP A 223 21.91 -3.72 -0.58
CA ASP A 223 22.83 -3.68 -1.71
C ASP A 223 22.26 -4.58 -2.82
N PRO A 224 21.80 -4.02 -3.95
CA PRO A 224 21.23 -4.81 -5.02
C PRO A 224 22.20 -5.80 -5.67
N ASP A 225 23.51 -5.64 -5.48
CA ASP A 225 24.52 -6.58 -6.00
C ASP A 225 24.69 -7.81 -5.09
N HIS A 226 24.14 -7.78 -3.88
CA HIS A 226 24.08 -8.90 -2.93
C HIS A 226 22.62 -9.33 -2.69
N TYR A 227 21.82 -9.39 -3.75
CA TYR A 227 20.39 -9.68 -3.64
C TYR A 227 20.11 -11.11 -3.14
N GLU A 228 21.07 -12.03 -3.26
CA GLU A 228 20.99 -13.41 -2.82
C GLU A 228 20.87 -13.55 -1.29
N ASP A 229 21.27 -12.53 -0.54
CA ASP A 229 21.10 -12.47 0.93
C ASP A 229 19.67 -12.11 1.35
N TYR A 230 18.79 -11.86 0.38
CA TYR A 230 17.43 -11.42 0.62
C TYR A 230 16.39 -12.40 0.10
N GLU A 231 15.23 -12.42 0.77
CA GLU A 231 14.12 -13.28 0.42
C GLU A 231 12.80 -12.51 0.41
N LEU A 232 11.91 -12.86 -0.52
CA LEU A 232 10.56 -12.33 -0.60
C LEU A 232 9.57 -13.30 0.04
N TYR A 233 8.83 -12.84 1.05
CA TYR A 233 7.74 -13.57 1.68
C TYR A 233 6.41 -12.91 1.33
N ILE A 234 5.50 -13.64 0.68
CA ILE A 234 4.17 -13.09 0.42
C ILE A 234 3.37 -12.98 1.72
N VAL A 235 2.68 -11.85 1.89
CA VAL A 235 1.85 -11.54 3.07
C VAL A 235 0.40 -11.21 2.71
N GLY A 236 0.03 -11.37 1.44
CA GLY A 236 -1.34 -11.22 0.95
C GLY A 236 -1.40 -10.60 -0.43
N ALA A 237 -2.58 -10.61 -1.03
CA ALA A 237 -2.85 -9.91 -2.28
C ALA A 237 -4.18 -9.19 -2.24
N ARG A 238 -4.35 -8.22 -3.14
CA ARG A 238 -5.60 -7.53 -3.35
C ARG A 238 -6.02 -7.63 -4.80
N LYS A 239 -7.27 -8.05 -5.00
CA LYS A 239 -7.92 -8.05 -6.30
C LYS A 239 -8.27 -6.63 -6.74
N PRO A 240 -8.51 -6.40 -8.05
CA PRO A 240 -8.97 -5.10 -8.57
C PRO A 240 -10.27 -4.61 -7.91
N ASP A 241 -11.17 -5.54 -7.52
CA ASP A 241 -12.42 -5.23 -6.81
C ASP A 241 -12.23 -4.87 -5.32
N GLY A 242 -10.98 -4.88 -4.84
CA GLY A 242 -10.58 -4.60 -3.47
C GLY A 242 -10.70 -5.77 -2.49
N LYS A 243 -11.07 -6.98 -2.94
CA LYS A 243 -11.07 -8.18 -2.07
C LYS A 243 -9.65 -8.52 -1.66
N LEU A 244 -9.44 -8.64 -0.35
CA LEU A 244 -8.19 -9.14 0.24
C LEU A 244 -8.15 -10.67 0.14
N ILE A 245 -7.01 -11.18 -0.30
CA ILE A 245 -6.66 -12.60 -0.35
C ILE A 245 -5.60 -12.84 0.71
N GLY A 246 -5.87 -13.80 1.60
CA GLY A 246 -5.02 -14.15 2.73
C GLY A 246 -3.70 -14.81 2.30
N ILE A 247 -2.80 -14.98 3.27
CA ILE A 247 -1.43 -15.47 3.08
C ILE A 247 -1.43 -16.90 2.54
N SER A 248 -2.23 -17.79 3.13
CA SER A 248 -2.33 -19.20 2.72
C SER A 248 -2.91 -19.35 1.33
N GLU A 249 -4.00 -18.61 1.01
CA GLU A 249 -4.65 -18.66 -0.30
C GLU A 249 -3.70 -18.15 -1.39
N VAL A 250 -3.05 -17.00 -1.18
CA VAL A 250 -2.15 -16.42 -2.17
C VAL A 250 -0.85 -17.22 -2.31
N GLY A 251 -0.33 -17.77 -1.22
CA GLY A 251 0.85 -18.64 -1.22
C GLY A 251 0.64 -19.90 -2.06
N LYS A 252 -0.54 -20.52 -1.93
CA LYS A 252 -0.95 -21.66 -2.79
C LYS A 252 -1.18 -21.23 -4.24
N MET A 253 -1.84 -20.10 -4.46
CA MET A 253 -2.16 -19.60 -5.79
C MET A 253 -0.90 -19.33 -6.62
N LEU A 254 0.13 -18.75 -6.01
CA LEU A 254 1.40 -18.48 -6.68
C LEU A 254 2.38 -19.64 -6.57
N ASP A 255 2.15 -20.63 -5.71
CA ASP A 255 3.14 -21.64 -5.33
C ASP A 255 4.48 -20.99 -4.98
N TYR A 256 4.47 -20.13 -3.95
CA TYR A 256 5.62 -19.30 -3.58
C TYR A 256 5.75 -19.15 -2.06
N LYS A 257 6.95 -18.80 -1.62
CA LYS A 257 7.28 -18.60 -0.20
C LYS A 257 6.37 -17.54 0.44
N HIS A 258 5.75 -17.89 1.55
CA HIS A 258 4.82 -17.02 2.29
C HIS A 258 5.18 -16.97 3.78
N ALA A 259 4.67 -15.94 4.48
CA ALA A 259 4.89 -15.83 5.92
C ALA A 259 4.39 -17.11 6.64
N PRO A 260 5.12 -17.63 7.65
CA PRO A 260 4.75 -18.87 8.33
C PRO A 260 3.38 -18.76 9.01
N ILE A 261 2.45 -19.63 8.65
CA ILE A 261 1.08 -19.65 9.21
C ILE A 261 1.09 -20.32 10.58
N VAL A 262 0.30 -19.77 11.51
CA VAL A 262 0.00 -20.37 12.82
C VAL A 262 -1.36 -21.04 12.75
N GLU A 263 -1.48 -22.23 13.30
CA GLU A 263 -2.76 -22.94 13.43
C GLU A 263 -3.69 -22.18 14.38
N VAL A 264 -4.87 -21.79 13.89
CA VAL A 264 -5.86 -20.96 14.59
C VAL A 264 -7.10 -21.73 15.04
N ASP A 265 -7.33 -22.95 14.53
CA ASP A 265 -8.56 -23.70 14.79
C ASP A 265 -8.72 -23.97 16.29
N GLY A 266 -9.83 -23.48 16.84
CA GLY A 266 -10.18 -23.63 18.26
C GLY A 266 -9.40 -22.75 19.23
N LYS A 267 -8.47 -21.90 18.77
CA LYS A 267 -7.69 -21.01 19.64
C LYS A 267 -8.36 -19.65 19.83
N SER A 268 -8.40 -19.21 21.08
CA SER A 268 -8.70 -17.84 21.45
C SER A 268 -7.54 -16.89 21.13
N ILE A 269 -7.85 -15.60 21.09
CA ILE A 269 -6.84 -14.55 20.91
C ILE A 269 -5.80 -14.59 22.04
N GLY A 270 -6.22 -14.88 23.28
CA GLY A 270 -5.31 -15.01 24.41
C GLY A 270 -4.28 -16.11 24.18
N GLU A 271 -4.75 -17.28 23.73
CA GLU A 271 -3.86 -18.40 23.41
C GLU A 271 -2.91 -18.10 22.23
N LEU A 272 -3.32 -17.28 21.26
CA LEU A 272 -2.42 -16.83 20.21
C LEU A 272 -1.39 -15.79 20.69
N LEU A 273 -1.75 -14.94 21.65
CA LEU A 273 -0.83 -13.95 22.23
C LEU A 273 0.20 -14.61 23.15
N ASP A 274 -0.17 -15.68 23.85
CA ASP A 274 0.75 -16.44 24.71
C ASP A 274 1.83 -17.21 23.91
N LEU A 275 1.65 -17.37 22.60
CA LEU A 275 2.64 -17.98 21.70
C LEU A 275 3.72 -16.99 21.22
N ALA A 276 3.51 -15.68 21.37
CA ALA A 276 4.35 -14.62 20.79
C ALA A 276 5.39 -14.06 21.78
#